data_AF-A0A4Y2LRQ7-F1
#
_entry.id   AF-A0A4Y2LRQ7-F1
#
_cell.length_a   1.000
_cell.length_b   1.000
_cell.length_c   1.000
_cell.angle_alpha   90.00
_cell.angle_beta   90.00
_cell.angle_gamma   90.00
#
_symmetry.space_group_name_H-M   'P 1'
#
loop_
_entity.id
_entity.type
_entity.pdbx_description
1 polymer ?
#
loop_
_entity_poly.entity_id
_entity_poly.type
_entity_poly.pdbx_seq_one_letter_code
_entity_poly.pdbx_strand_id
1 'polypeptide(L)'
;MVREIESLLLSHKHIHQRWLKAHVGYLGNEYAGQLAEEAITKGDPFLLPKPLPYLKSEIKSATLSIWQDNWDNGETGRSTHDIVPRVSNKPVG
;
A
#
# COMPACT_ATOMS: atom_id res chain seq x y z
N MET A 1 5.77 4.62 -11.80
CA MET A 1 4.48 5.28 -11.51
C MET A 1 4.53 6.29 -10.35
N VAL A 2 4.64 5.90 -9.07
CA VAL A 2 4.57 6.89 -7.94
C VAL A 2 5.65 7.99 -8.05
N ARG A 3 6.90 7.60 -8.31
CA ARG A 3 8.01 8.56 -8.51
C ARG A 3 7.86 9.43 -9.76
N GLU A 4 7.17 8.93 -10.79
CA GLU A 4 6.90 9.70 -12.01
C GLU A 4 5.84 10.77 -11.74
N ILE A 5 4.76 10.41 -11.04
CA ILE A 5 3.70 11.36 -10.64
C ILE A 5 4.29 12.44 -9.74
N GLU A 6 5.12 12.06 -8.76
CA GLU A 6 5.81 13.01 -7.89
C GLU A 6 6.68 14.00 -8.69
N SER A 7 7.50 13.49 -9.61
CA SER A 7 8.34 14.32 -10.49
C SER A 7 7.51 15.28 -11.36
N LEU A 8 6.39 14.82 -11.92
CA LEU A 8 5.48 15.64 -12.72
C LEU A 8 4.85 16.77 -11.90
N LEU A 9 4.41 16.48 -10.68
CA LEU A 9 3.84 17.48 -9.79
C LEU A 9 4.87 18.53 -9.36
N LEU A 10 6.10 18.10 -9.07
CA LEU A 10 7.20 19.00 -8.67
C LEU A 10 7.67 19.92 -9.81
N SER A 11 7.61 19.44 -11.05
CA SER A 11 8.01 20.21 -12.24
C SER A 11 6.96 21.25 -12.68
N HIS A 12 5.69 21.09 -12.30
CA HIS A 12 4.59 21.96 -12.72
C HIS A 12 4.00 22.79 -11.57
N LYS A 13 4.57 23.97 -11.32
CA LYS A 13 4.24 24.84 -10.18
C LYS A 13 2.82 25.43 -10.16
N HIS A 14 2.07 25.33 -11.25
CA HIS A 14 0.72 25.91 -11.39
C HIS A 14 -0.41 24.88 -11.28
N ILE A 15 -0.09 23.64 -10.88
CA ILE A 15 -1.10 22.62 -10.61
C ILE A 15 -1.62 22.79 -9.18
N HIS A 16 -2.91 23.06 -9.03
CA HIS A 16 -3.57 23.12 -7.72
C HIS A 16 -4.37 21.85 -7.48
N GLN A 17 -3.99 21.10 -6.44
CA GLN A 17 -4.73 19.92 -6.01
C GLN A 17 -5.86 20.34 -5.06
N ARG A 18 -7.07 19.86 -5.33
CA ARG A 18 -8.23 20.02 -4.45
C ARG A 18 -8.96 18.70 -4.33
N TRP A 19 -9.50 18.43 -3.15
CA TRP A 19 -10.37 17.28 -2.95
C TRP A 19 -11.81 17.67 -3.27
N LEU A 20 -12.45 16.90 -4.15
CA LEU A 20 -13.87 17.02 -4.46
C LEU A 20 -14.58 15.75 -3.98
N LYS A 21 -15.78 15.94 -3.42
CA LYS A 21 -16.62 14.82 -3.00
C LYS A 21 -17.16 14.09 -4.24
N ALA A 22 -17.12 12.76 -4.22
CA ALA A 22 -17.68 11.94 -5.29
C ALA A 22 -19.22 11.90 -5.24
N HIS A 23 -19.85 11.69 -6.40
CA HIS A 23 -21.30 11.44 -6.57
C HIS A 23 -22.22 12.55 -6.02
N VAL A 24 -21.85 13.81 -6.25
CA VAL A 24 -22.65 14.98 -5.83
C VAL A 24 -23.03 15.91 -6.99
N GLY A 25 -22.99 15.44 -8.25
CA GLY A 25 -23.42 16.20 -9.42
C GLY A 25 -22.32 17.00 -10.13
N TYR A 26 -21.05 16.86 -9.74
CA TYR A 26 -19.95 17.52 -10.47
C TYR A 26 -19.67 16.79 -11.78
N LEU A 27 -20.15 17.35 -12.90
CA LEU A 27 -20.10 16.73 -14.24
C LEU A 27 -18.73 16.14 -14.60
N GLY A 28 -17.64 16.90 -14.42
CA GLY A 28 -16.29 16.43 -14.74
C GLY A 28 -15.83 15.27 -13.85
N ASN A 29 -16.20 15.27 -12.57
CA ASN A 29 -15.86 14.19 -11.64
C ASN A 29 -16.70 12.93 -11.90
N GLU A 30 -17.99 13.11 -12.26
CA GLU A 30 -18.86 12.00 -12.61
C GLU A 30 -18.44 11.35 -13.92
N TYR A 31 -18.11 12.15 -14.94
CA TYR A 31 -17.60 11.65 -16.21
C TYR A 31 -16.26 10.93 -16.05
N ALA A 32 -15.33 11.48 -15.24
CA ALA A 32 -14.09 10.80 -14.91
C ALA A 32 -14.32 9.46 -14.18
N GLY A 33 -15.31 9.40 -13.28
CA GLY A 33 -15.71 8.16 -12.61
C GLY A 33 -16.28 7.12 -13.57
N GLN A 34 -17.17 7.53 -14.48
CA GLN A 34 -17.74 6.65 -15.51
C GLN A 34 -16.65 6.09 -16.43
N LEU A 35 -15.72 6.93 -16.89
CA LEU A 35 -14.59 6.48 -17.71
C LEU A 35 -13.68 5.50 -16.95
N ALA A 36 -13.43 5.73 -15.66
CA ALA A 36 -12.65 4.81 -14.84
C ALA A 36 -13.36 3.45 -14.67
N GLU A 37 -14.68 3.46 -14.45
CA GLU A 37 -15.50 2.24 -14.38
C GLU A 37 -15.52 1.50 -15.72
N GLU A 38 -15.67 2.22 -16.83
CA GLU A 38 -15.58 1.65 -18.18
C GLU A 38 -14.20 1.02 -18.44
N ALA A 39 -13.12 1.69 -18.02
CA ALA A 39 -11.76 1.16 -18.16
C ALA A 39 -11.53 -0.10 -17.29
N ILE A 40 -12.12 -0.19 -16.10
CA ILE A 40 -12.01 -1.39 -15.25
C ILE A 40 -12.83 -2.55 -15.82
N THR A 41 -13.99 -2.27 -16.42
CA THR A 41 -14.91 -3.29 -16.94
C THR A 41 -14.54 -3.79 -18.33
N LYS A 42 -14.04 -2.90 -19.20
CA LYS A 42 -13.65 -3.21 -20.59
C LYS A 42 -12.15 -3.36 -20.78
N GLY A 43 -11.34 -2.89 -19.84
CA GLY A 43 -9.89 -3.01 -19.92
C GLY A 43 -9.41 -4.44 -19.72
N ASP A 44 -8.18 -4.70 -20.17
CA ASP A 44 -7.56 -6.00 -19.92
C ASP A 44 -7.46 -6.24 -18.42
N PRO A 45 -7.95 -7.39 -17.92
CA PRO A 45 -7.81 -7.74 -16.52
C PRO A 45 -6.34 -7.66 -16.12
N PHE A 46 -6.03 -6.88 -15.09
CA PHE A 46 -4.70 -6.93 -14.48
C PHE A 46 -4.53 -8.29 -13.81
N LEU A 47 -3.97 -9.24 -14.56
CA LEU A 47 -3.71 -10.59 -14.06
C LEU A 47 -2.53 -10.53 -13.10
N LEU A 48 -2.81 -10.76 -11.83
CA LEU A 48 -1.76 -10.98 -10.87
C LEU A 48 -0.98 -12.23 -11.28
N PRO A 49 0.36 -12.17 -11.40
CA PRO A 49 1.17 -13.32 -11.80
C PRO A 49 1.12 -14.47 -10.78
N LYS A 50 0.67 -14.16 -9.55
CA LYS A 50 0.46 -15.12 -8.48
C LYS A 50 -0.86 -14.84 -7.75
N PRO A 51 -1.53 -15.85 -7.18
CA PRO A 51 -2.76 -15.65 -6.42
C PRO A 51 -2.57 -14.63 -5.28
N LEU A 52 -3.60 -13.81 -5.03
CA LEU A 52 -3.59 -12.83 -3.95
C LEU A 52 -3.22 -13.41 -2.57
N PRO A 53 -3.69 -14.62 -2.16
CA PRO A 53 -3.28 -15.21 -0.89
C PRO A 53 -1.77 -15.46 -0.80
N TYR A 54 -1.13 -15.85 -1.92
CA TYR A 54 0.31 -16.05 -1.98
C TYR A 54 1.05 -14.71 -1.82
N LEU A 55 0.64 -13.67 -2.54
CA LEU A 55 1.26 -12.34 -2.39
C LEU A 55 1.13 -11.82 -0.96
N LYS A 56 -0.03 -12.03 -0.33
CA LYS A 56 -0.24 -11.69 1.09
C LYS A 56 0.69 -12.48 2.01
N SER A 57 0.91 -13.77 1.75
CA SER A 57 1.84 -14.57 2.56
C SER A 57 3.29 -14.10 2.39
N GLU A 58 3.71 -13.78 1.16
CA GLU A 58 5.08 -13.28 0.90
C GLU A 58 5.32 -11.95 1.60
N ILE A 59 4.39 -10.99 1.47
CA ILE A 59 4.50 -9.69 2.15
C ILE A 59 4.56 -9.88 3.66
N LYS A 60 3.71 -10.76 4.21
CA LYS A 60 3.72 -11.07 5.64
C LYS A 60 5.05 -11.68 6.09
N SER A 61 5.59 -12.63 5.33
CA SER A 61 6.89 -13.27 5.63
C SER A 61 8.03 -12.26 5.58
N ALA A 62 8.10 -11.43 4.53
CA ALA A 62 9.13 -10.40 4.39
C ALA A 62 9.03 -9.35 5.51
N THR A 63 7.81 -8.92 5.84
CA THR A 63 7.58 -7.96 6.94
C THR A 63 8.01 -8.57 8.27
N LEU A 64 7.64 -9.82 8.56
CA LEU A 64 8.08 -10.51 9.77
C LEU A 64 9.59 -10.67 9.84
N SER A 65 10.26 -10.96 8.72
CA SER A 65 11.72 -11.04 8.67
C SER A 65 12.36 -9.70 9.05
N ILE A 66 11.91 -8.60 8.44
CA ILE A 66 12.42 -7.25 8.75
C ILE A 66 12.20 -6.90 10.22
N TRP A 67 11.01 -7.22 10.75
CA TRP A 67 10.73 -6.98 12.17
C TRP A 67 11.58 -7.85 13.09
N GLN A 68 11.80 -9.11 12.73
CA GLN A 68 12.67 -10.01 13.48
C GLN A 68 14.11 -9.50 13.48
N ASP A 69 14.63 -9.08 12.32
CA ASP A 69 15.97 -8.51 12.20
C ASP A 69 16.13 -7.26 13.07
N ASN A 70 15.13 -6.37 13.06
CA ASN A 70 15.11 -5.20 13.93
C ASN A 70 15.00 -5.58 15.41
N TRP A 71 14.28 -6.64 15.75
CA TRP A 71 14.11 -7.12 17.12
C TRP A 71 15.39 -7.74 17.66
N ASP A 72 16.10 -8.51 16.84
CA ASP A 72 17.34 -9.16 17.22
C ASP A 72 18.51 -8.18 17.36
N ASN A 73 18.59 -7.20 16.47
CA ASN A 73 19.70 -6.23 16.41
C ASN A 73 19.43 -4.92 17.15
N GLY A 74 18.20 -4.70 17.64
CA GLY A 74 17.84 -3.50 18.39
C GLY A 74 18.42 -3.49 19.80
N GLU A 75 18.87 -2.32 20.26
CA GLU A 75 19.36 -2.10 21.63
C GLU A 75 18.24 -1.83 22.64
N THR A 76 17.08 -1.35 22.18
CA THR A 76 15.94 -1.04 23.04
C THR A 76 15.14 -2.28 23.39
N GLY A 77 14.79 -2.46 24.66
CA GLY A 77 13.86 -3.53 25.09
C GLY A 77 14.50 -4.92 25.20
N ARG A 78 15.82 -5.02 25.43
CA ARG A 78 16.54 -6.30 25.52
C ARG A 78 15.96 -7.27 26.55
N SER A 79 15.54 -6.80 27.73
CA SER A 79 14.89 -7.65 28.73
C SER A 79 13.58 -8.27 28.22
N THR A 80 12.83 -7.57 27.37
CA THR A 80 11.64 -8.10 26.71
C THR A 80 12.02 -9.10 25.61
N HIS A 81 13.10 -8.83 24.87
CA HIS A 81 13.65 -9.78 23.87
C HIS A 81 14.07 -11.09 24.52
N ASP A 82 14.71 -11.05 25.69
CA ASP A 82 15.13 -12.25 26.43
C ASP A 82 13.94 -13.15 26.82
N ILE A 83 12.75 -12.56 27.04
CA ILE A 83 11.52 -13.29 27.36
C ILE A 83 10.80 -13.74 26.08
N VAL A 84 10.73 -12.88 25.07
CA VAL A 84 10.04 -13.13 23.79
C VAL A 84 10.97 -12.79 22.63
N PRO A 85 11.86 -13.71 22.22
CA PRO A 85 12.87 -13.42 21.21
C PRO A 85 12.33 -13.47 19.78
N ARG A 86 11.12 -14.02 19.55
CA ARG A 86 10.54 -14.17 18.22
C ARG A 86 9.37 -13.23 18.00
N VAL A 87 9.44 -12.45 16.94
CA VAL A 87 8.32 -11.64 16.46
C VAL A 87 7.28 -12.58 15.85
N SER A 88 6.02 -12.40 16.27
CA SER A 88 4.91 -13.24 15.84
C SER A 88 3.61 -12.44 15.81
N ASN A 89 2.75 -12.76 14.84
CA ASN A 89 1.39 -12.19 14.77
C ASN A 89 0.37 -12.98 15.63
N LYS A 90 0.82 -13.98 16.38
CA LYS A 90 -0.01 -14.74 17.31
C LYS A 90 0.24 -14.20 18.73
N PRO A 91 -0.79 -14.17 19.58
CA PRO A 91 -0.62 -13.80 20.98
C PRO A 91 0.35 -14.79 21.65
N VAL A 92 1.19 -14.25 22.53
CA VAL A 92 2.00 -15.05 23.46
C VAL A 92 1.04 -15.53 24.55
N GLY A 93 1.01 -16.86 24.75
CA GLY A 93 0.22 -17.50 25.81
C GLY A 93 0.93 -17.47 27.14
#